data_AF-A0A2C9X3E4-F1
#
_entry.id   AF-A0A2C9X3E4-F1
#
_cell.length_a   1.000
_cell.length_b   1.000
_cell.length_c   1.000
_cell.angle_alpha   90.00
_cell.angle_beta   90.00
_cell.angle_gamma   90.00
#
_symmetry.space_group_name_H-M   'P 1'
#
loop_
_entity.id
_entity.type
_entity.pdbx_description
1 polymer ?
#
loop_
_entity_poly.entity_id
_entity_poly.type
_entity_poly.pdbx_seq_one_letter_code
_entity_poly.pdbx_strand_id
1 'polypeptide(L)'
;MNSQKHSEVSFREFLTLLKPHKLAISIALIIALISSTLSIFQPILLSKIIDNINDNILGKTVIFFSIIVLLSAILNSIKQYILESISENLVSSLRVQIVNRSIKYKIEVFDTKKIGDLASILSADTAQLRGILSQGIVELVSQTFTMLFALIMMFYLDIQLFAISLLAVLFLLMCGLLLGKKTRPIAKNLQEVVGELSSELERTLRGVRTIRAFLSEDVFIERMSSVVTNATKIGKKVAIFKSITSGFSNIALQIMLITIIGIGSIRVATGIISIGNLSAFIMYVMLVLTPAAMLGGVLSLSLIHI
;
A
#
# COMPACT_ATOMS: atom_id res chain seq x y z
N MET A 1 -24.80 5.10 -24.39
CA MET A 1 -23.66 5.70 -23.65
C MET A 1 -24.20 6.24 -22.34
N ASN A 2 -24.39 5.37 -21.34
CA ASN A 2 -24.77 5.79 -19.99
C ASN A 2 -23.54 5.53 -19.12
N SER A 3 -22.87 6.61 -18.71
CA SER A 3 -21.73 6.56 -17.80
C SER A 3 -22.17 5.85 -16.53
N GLN A 4 -21.65 4.65 -16.28
CA GLN A 4 -21.72 4.00 -14.98
C GLN A 4 -21.04 4.94 -13.99
N LYS A 5 -21.87 5.67 -13.25
CA LYS A 5 -21.49 6.41 -12.05
C LYS A 5 -20.98 5.33 -11.10
N HIS A 6 -19.67 5.15 -11.00
CA HIS A 6 -19.06 4.37 -9.93
C HIS A 6 -19.61 4.97 -8.63
N SER A 7 -20.55 4.27 -8.00
CA SER A 7 -20.99 4.62 -6.66
C SER A 7 -19.76 4.45 -5.79
N GLU A 8 -19.13 5.56 -5.41
CA GLU A 8 -18.16 5.57 -4.32
C GLU A 8 -18.85 4.90 -3.14
N VAL A 9 -18.42 3.69 -2.80
CA VAL A 9 -18.90 3.00 -1.60
C VAL A 9 -18.62 3.97 -0.47
N SER A 10 -19.68 4.50 0.13
CA SER A 10 -19.51 5.53 1.14
C SER A 10 -18.72 4.92 2.29
N PHE A 11 -17.78 5.66 2.88
CA PHE A 11 -17.01 5.21 4.04
C PHE A 11 -17.92 4.66 5.17
N ARG A 12 -19.14 5.19 5.25
CA ARG A 12 -20.20 4.72 6.14
C ARG A 12 -20.71 3.32 5.79
N GLU A 13 -20.85 2.98 4.52
CA GLU A 13 -21.25 1.65 4.04
C GLU A 13 -20.16 0.61 4.31
N PHE A 14 -18.90 0.99 4.12
CA PHE A 14 -17.75 0.16 4.51
C PHE A 14 -17.75 -0.14 6.02
N LEU A 15 -17.97 0.88 6.85
CA LEU A 15 -18.10 0.70 8.30
C LEU A 15 -19.33 -0.15 8.69
N THR A 16 -20.41 -0.13 7.90
CA THR A 16 -21.56 -1.01 8.15
C THR A 16 -21.26 -2.47 7.84
N LEU A 17 -20.45 -2.76 6.80
CA LEU A 17 -20.02 -4.12 6.45
C LEU A 17 -19.14 -4.73 7.55
N LEU A 18 -18.42 -3.91 8.31
CA LEU A 18 -17.58 -4.33 9.42
C LEU A 18 -18.36 -4.58 10.73
N LYS A 19 -19.63 -4.15 10.82
CA LYS A 19 -20.45 -4.27 12.05
C LYS A 19 -20.55 -5.69 12.63
N PRO A 20 -20.67 -6.77 11.83
CA PRO A 20 -20.76 -8.13 12.35
C PRO A 20 -19.47 -8.61 13.04
N HIS A 21 -18.32 -8.04 12.68
CA HIS A 21 -17.01 -8.45 13.19
C HIS A 21 -16.35 -7.40 14.11
N LYS A 22 -17.13 -6.48 14.71
CA LYS A 22 -16.62 -5.40 15.57
C LYS A 22 -15.70 -5.88 16.69
N LEU A 23 -16.00 -7.01 17.32
CA LEU A 23 -15.19 -7.55 18.41
C LEU A 23 -13.80 -7.95 17.90
N ALA A 24 -13.73 -8.70 16.79
CA ALA A 24 -12.47 -9.13 16.22
C ALA A 24 -11.64 -7.95 15.67
N ILE A 25 -12.30 -6.94 15.11
CA ILE A 25 -11.65 -5.68 14.68
C ILE A 25 -11.12 -4.89 15.88
N SER A 26 -11.88 -4.81 16.96
CA SER A 26 -11.43 -4.14 18.20
C SER A 26 -10.22 -4.85 18.80
N ILE A 27 -10.24 -6.19 18.84
CA ILE A 27 -9.10 -7.00 19.28
C ILE A 27 -7.90 -6.75 18.38
N ALA A 28 -8.07 -6.79 17.06
CA ALA A 28 -6.99 -6.50 16.10
C ALA A 28 -6.42 -5.09 16.30
N LEU A 29 -7.27 -4.09 16.56
CA LEU A 29 -6.84 -2.72 16.84
C LEU A 29 -6.03 -2.61 18.13
N ILE A 30 -6.47 -3.26 19.21
CA ILE A 30 -5.73 -3.29 20.48
C ILE A 30 -4.36 -3.94 20.27
N ILE A 31 -4.31 -5.10 19.62
CA ILE A 31 -3.06 -5.79 19.31
C ILE A 31 -2.16 -4.90 18.44
N ALA A 32 -2.72 -4.20 17.46
CA ALA A 32 -1.99 -3.29 16.59
C ALA A 32 -1.36 -2.12 17.36
N LEU A 33 -2.10 -1.51 18.29
CA LEU A 33 -1.58 -0.42 19.11
C LEU A 33 -0.48 -0.91 20.06
N ILE A 34 -0.63 -2.10 20.64
CA ILE A 34 0.39 -2.72 21.48
C ILE A 34 1.64 -3.01 20.64
N SER A 35 1.53 -3.69 19.49
CA SER A 35 2.69 -4.00 18.64
C SER A 35 3.37 -2.74 18.09
N SER A 36 2.60 -1.70 17.75
CA SER A 36 3.13 -0.39 17.35
C SER A 36 3.94 0.23 18.48
N THR A 37 3.41 0.21 19.70
CA THR A 37 4.10 0.71 20.90
C THR A 37 5.41 -0.03 21.13
N LEU A 38 5.40 -1.38 21.09
CA LEU A 38 6.64 -2.16 21.20
C LEU A 38 7.65 -1.78 20.11
N SER A 39 7.19 -1.57 18.88
CA SER A 39 8.06 -1.19 17.75
C SER A 39 8.68 0.20 17.94
N ILE A 40 7.95 1.16 18.52
CA ILE A 40 8.45 2.49 18.89
C ILE A 40 9.51 2.42 19.99
N PHE A 41 9.47 1.43 20.89
CA PHE A 41 10.48 1.25 21.93
C PHE A 41 11.79 0.64 21.45
N GLN A 42 11.79 -0.10 20.33
CA GLN A 42 12.98 -0.79 19.82
C GLN A 42 14.19 0.14 19.60
N PRO A 43 14.05 1.33 18.96
CA PRO A 43 15.18 2.23 18.74
C PRO A 43 15.84 2.71 20.04
N ILE A 44 15.05 3.07 21.06
CA ILE A 44 15.58 3.51 22.36
C ILE A 44 16.30 2.38 23.09
N LEU A 45 15.76 1.16 23.04
CA LEU A 45 16.43 0.00 23.62
C LEU A 45 17.75 -0.29 22.94
N LEU A 46 17.80 -0.17 21.61
CA LEU A 46 19.05 -0.29 20.86
C LEU A 46 20.04 0.81 21.25
N SER A 47 19.58 2.06 21.39
CA SER A 47 20.42 3.16 21.88
C SER A 47 21.09 2.80 23.20
N LYS A 48 20.32 2.29 24.16
CA LYS A 48 20.84 1.89 25.47
C LYS A 48 21.85 0.75 25.39
N ILE A 49 21.67 -0.20 24.47
CA ILE A 49 22.64 -1.28 24.26
C ILE A 49 23.96 -0.71 23.71
N ILE A 50 23.87 0.17 22.72
CA ILE A 50 25.03 0.80 22.09
C ILE A 50 25.79 1.68 23.08
N ASP A 51 25.07 2.48 23.87
CA ASP A 51 25.69 3.42 24.82
C ASP A 51 26.32 2.71 26.03
N ASN A 52 25.86 1.51 26.40
CA ASN A 52 26.35 0.76 27.56
C ASN A 52 27.18 -0.49 27.17
N ILE A 53 27.84 -0.47 26.01
CA ILE A 53 28.54 -1.63 25.42
C ILE A 53 29.72 -2.18 26.25
N ASN A 54 30.14 -1.44 27.28
CA ASN A 54 31.23 -1.85 28.18
C ASN A 54 30.74 -2.44 29.51
N ASP A 55 29.43 -2.46 29.78
CA ASP A 55 28.88 -2.94 31.06
C ASP A 55 28.56 -4.45 31.04
N ASN A 56 28.88 -5.16 32.13
CA ASN A 56 28.50 -6.58 32.32
C ASN A 56 26.97 -6.84 32.33
N ILE A 57 26.16 -5.78 32.27
CA ILE A 57 24.68 -5.82 32.24
C ILE A 57 24.14 -6.12 30.81
N LEU A 58 25.01 -6.07 29.79
CA LEU A 58 24.65 -6.25 28.38
C LEU A 58 23.86 -7.53 28.08
N GLY A 59 24.23 -8.65 28.70
CA GLY A 59 23.53 -9.92 28.47
C GLY A 59 22.04 -9.84 28.79
N LYS A 60 21.68 -9.22 29.92
CA LYS A 60 20.27 -9.06 30.33
C LYS A 60 19.54 -8.08 29.42
N THR A 61 20.16 -6.97 29.05
CA THR A 61 19.55 -5.95 28.17
C THR A 61 19.31 -6.49 26.76
N VAL A 62 20.26 -7.26 26.20
CA VAL A 62 20.15 -7.90 24.88
C VAL A 62 19.08 -8.98 24.86
N ILE A 63 19.00 -9.82 25.91
CA ILE A 63 17.92 -10.81 26.04
C ILE A 63 16.55 -10.11 26.12
N PHE A 64 16.43 -9.08 26.95
CA PHE A 64 15.19 -8.31 27.09
C PHE A 64 14.77 -7.65 25.76
N PHE A 65 15.71 -7.04 25.05
CA PHE A 65 15.48 -6.48 23.72
C PHE A 65 15.02 -7.55 22.72
N SER A 66 15.68 -8.72 22.72
CA SER A 66 15.32 -9.83 21.84
C SER A 66 13.89 -10.33 22.10
N ILE A 67 13.50 -10.44 23.38
CA ILE A 67 12.12 -10.79 23.77
C ILE A 67 11.11 -9.75 23.26
N ILE A 68 11.41 -8.46 23.37
CA ILE A 68 10.54 -7.38 22.88
C ILE A 68 10.38 -7.44 21.36
N VAL A 69 11.46 -7.66 20.62
CA VAL A 69 11.41 -7.79 19.16
C VAL A 69 10.58 -9.00 18.74
N LEU A 70 10.82 -10.16 19.36
CA LEU A 70 10.06 -11.38 19.10
C LEU A 70 8.57 -11.22 19.45
N LEU A 71 8.28 -10.62 20.60
CA LEU A 71 6.90 -10.37 21.03
C LEU A 71 6.18 -9.42 20.08
N SER A 72 6.85 -8.35 19.63
CA SER A 72 6.30 -7.42 18.62
C SER A 72 5.98 -8.14 17.31
N ALA A 73 6.90 -9.00 16.83
CA ALA A 73 6.72 -9.76 15.60
C ALA A 73 5.56 -10.76 15.69
N ILE A 74 5.42 -11.46 16.83
CA ILE A 74 4.32 -12.39 17.09
C ILE A 74 2.99 -11.65 17.14
N LEU A 75 2.91 -10.54 17.88
CA LEU A 75 1.70 -9.72 17.96
C LEU A 75 1.30 -9.16 16.59
N ASN A 76 2.26 -8.67 15.80
CA ASN A 76 1.98 -8.18 14.45
C ASN A 76 1.49 -9.31 13.53
N SER A 77 2.03 -10.52 13.67
CA SER A 77 1.56 -11.70 12.91
C SER A 77 0.16 -12.11 13.31
N ILE A 78 -0.17 -12.12 14.62
CA ILE A 78 -1.52 -12.41 15.12
C ILE A 78 -2.51 -11.35 14.61
N LYS A 79 -2.16 -10.06 14.69
CA LYS A 79 -2.95 -8.96 14.12
C LYS A 79 -3.24 -9.23 12.64
N GLN A 80 -2.21 -9.51 11.85
CA GLN A 80 -2.36 -9.73 10.42
C GLN A 80 -3.25 -10.93 10.10
N TYR A 81 -3.09 -12.03 10.85
CA TYR A 81 -3.95 -13.21 10.70
C TYR A 81 -5.42 -12.88 11.00
N ILE A 82 -5.70 -12.13 12.08
CA ILE A 82 -7.06 -11.73 12.41
C ILE A 82 -7.66 -10.88 11.29
N LEU A 83 -6.93 -9.89 10.77
CA LEU A 83 -7.40 -9.03 9.68
C LEU A 83 -7.66 -9.80 8.38
N GLU A 84 -6.74 -10.67 7.97
CA GLU A 84 -6.90 -11.51 6.79
C GLU A 84 -8.09 -12.48 6.95
N SER A 85 -8.22 -13.13 8.11
CA SER A 85 -9.32 -14.06 8.39
C SER A 85 -10.69 -13.37 8.36
N ILE A 86 -10.81 -12.18 8.96
CA ILE A 86 -12.04 -11.38 8.88
C ILE A 86 -12.34 -10.99 7.44
N SER A 87 -11.32 -10.56 6.68
CA SER A 87 -11.50 -10.15 5.28
C SER A 87 -12.01 -11.30 4.41
N GLU A 88 -11.50 -12.52 4.60
CA GLU A 88 -11.92 -13.70 3.85
C GLU A 88 -13.33 -14.15 4.25
N ASN A 89 -13.67 -14.13 5.54
CA ASN A 89 -15.01 -14.48 6.01
C ASN A 89 -16.08 -13.53 5.48
N LEU A 90 -15.79 -12.22 5.47
CA LEU A 90 -16.66 -11.20 4.90
C LEU A 90 -16.86 -11.41 3.40
N VAL A 91 -15.76 -11.62 2.65
CA VAL A 91 -15.80 -11.83 1.21
C VAL A 91 -16.52 -13.13 0.84
N SER A 92 -16.29 -14.21 1.59
CA SER A 92 -17.01 -15.47 1.44
C SER A 92 -18.52 -15.26 1.61
N SER A 93 -18.92 -14.57 2.68
CA SER A 93 -20.33 -14.25 2.94
C SER A 93 -20.96 -13.43 1.81
N LEU A 94 -20.23 -12.43 1.29
CA LEU A 94 -20.67 -11.62 0.15
C LEU A 94 -20.79 -12.45 -1.12
N ARG A 95 -19.83 -13.32 -1.43
CA ARG A 95 -19.90 -14.22 -2.59
C ARG A 95 -21.13 -15.12 -2.52
N VAL A 96 -21.41 -15.71 -1.36
CA VAL A 96 -22.63 -16.52 -1.15
C VAL A 96 -23.89 -15.69 -1.36
N GLN A 97 -23.95 -14.46 -0.85
CA GLN A 97 -25.10 -13.57 -1.07
C GLN A 97 -25.28 -13.19 -2.54
N ILE A 98 -24.18 -12.89 -3.24
CA ILE A 98 -24.18 -12.56 -4.67
C ILE A 98 -24.69 -13.75 -5.46
N VAL A 99 -24.19 -14.97 -5.22
CA VAL A 99 -24.66 -16.19 -5.88
C VAL A 99 -26.15 -16.42 -5.60
N ASN A 100 -26.57 -16.39 -4.34
CA ASN A 100 -27.96 -16.60 -3.94
C ASN A 100 -28.92 -15.59 -4.59
N ARG A 101 -28.50 -14.32 -4.67
CA ARG A 101 -29.31 -13.27 -5.31
C ARG A 101 -29.28 -13.39 -6.82
N SER A 102 -28.15 -13.82 -7.40
CA SER A 102 -27.99 -14.00 -8.84
C SER A 102 -28.95 -15.06 -9.38
N ILE A 103 -29.02 -16.22 -8.73
CA ILE A 103 -29.90 -17.34 -9.16
C ILE A 103 -31.39 -16.98 -9.03
N LYS A 104 -31.75 -16.03 -8.15
CA LYS A 104 -33.13 -15.58 -7.93
C LYS A 104 -33.59 -14.44 -8.84
N TYR A 105 -32.73 -13.93 -9.73
CA TYR A 105 -33.14 -12.88 -10.67
C TYR A 105 -34.08 -13.41 -11.75
N LYS A 106 -34.99 -12.54 -12.22
CA LYS A 106 -35.79 -12.80 -13.41
C LYS A 106 -34.88 -13.00 -14.62
N ILE A 107 -35.26 -13.92 -15.52
CA ILE A 107 -34.54 -14.22 -16.76
C ILE A 107 -34.26 -12.97 -17.61
N GLU A 108 -35.20 -12.00 -17.62
CA GLU A 108 -35.06 -10.70 -18.30
C GLU A 108 -33.81 -9.89 -17.88
N VAL A 109 -33.29 -10.11 -16.66
CA VAL A 109 -32.07 -9.45 -16.16
C VAL A 109 -30.81 -10.08 -16.79
N PHE A 110 -30.87 -11.35 -17.17
CA PHE A 110 -29.78 -12.05 -17.86
C PHE A 110 -29.75 -11.72 -19.36
N ASP A 111 -30.85 -11.24 -19.93
CA ASP A 111 -30.89 -10.72 -21.30
C ASP A 111 -30.19 -9.34 -21.42
N THR A 112 -30.09 -8.62 -20.30
CA THR A 112 -29.50 -7.27 -20.24
C THR A 112 -28.11 -7.22 -19.59
N LYS A 113 -27.73 -8.22 -18.78
CA LYS A 113 -26.39 -8.33 -18.15
C LYS A 113 -25.58 -9.49 -18.72
N LYS A 114 -24.31 -9.25 -19.06
CA LYS A 114 -23.41 -10.33 -19.49
C LYS A 114 -23.12 -11.24 -18.31
N ILE A 115 -23.21 -12.55 -18.51
CA ILE A 115 -22.78 -13.57 -17.52
C ILE A 115 -21.34 -13.31 -17.04
N GLY A 116 -20.49 -12.77 -17.91
CA GLY A 116 -19.12 -12.37 -17.58
C GLY A 116 -19.01 -11.25 -16.53
N ASP A 117 -20.00 -10.35 -16.43
CA ASP A 117 -20.00 -9.28 -15.43
C ASP A 117 -20.21 -9.86 -14.03
N LEU A 118 -21.09 -10.86 -13.88
CA LEU A 118 -21.30 -11.56 -12.61
C LEU A 118 -20.05 -12.35 -12.19
N ALA A 119 -19.38 -13.01 -13.14
CA ALA A 119 -18.12 -13.70 -12.88
C ALA A 119 -17.01 -12.73 -12.46
N SER A 120 -16.95 -11.55 -13.08
CA SER A 120 -16.01 -10.47 -12.73
C SER A 120 -16.26 -9.95 -11.31
N ILE A 121 -17.51 -9.70 -10.94
CA ILE A 121 -17.89 -9.27 -9.59
C ILE A 121 -17.47 -10.33 -8.55
N LEU A 122 -17.77 -11.60 -8.81
CA LEU A 122 -17.44 -12.71 -7.90
C LEU A 122 -15.94 -12.94 -7.72
N SER A 123 -15.11 -12.55 -8.70
CA SER A 123 -13.67 -12.77 -8.68
C SER A 123 -12.89 -11.49 -8.39
N ALA A 124 -12.86 -10.54 -9.33
CA ALA A 124 -12.05 -9.33 -9.27
C ALA A 124 -12.52 -8.35 -8.21
N ASP A 125 -13.81 -7.99 -8.19
CA ASP A 125 -14.31 -6.94 -7.28
C ASP A 125 -14.24 -7.39 -5.81
N THR A 126 -14.61 -8.65 -5.54
CA THR A 126 -14.51 -9.20 -4.19
C THR A 126 -13.06 -9.37 -3.72
N ALA A 127 -12.11 -9.65 -4.63
CA ALA A 127 -10.69 -9.70 -4.30
C ALA A 127 -10.12 -8.31 -3.97
N GLN A 128 -10.53 -7.27 -4.71
CA GLN A 128 -10.17 -5.89 -4.37
C GLN A 128 -10.73 -5.49 -3.00
N LEU A 129 -12.00 -5.82 -2.73
CA LEU A 129 -12.63 -5.55 -1.43
C LEU A 129 -11.89 -6.27 -0.30
N ARG A 130 -11.45 -7.52 -0.50
CA ARG A 130 -10.60 -8.25 0.46
C ARG A 130 -9.36 -7.45 0.82
N GLY A 131 -8.64 -6.95 -0.19
CA GLY A 131 -7.41 -6.18 0.02
C GLY A 131 -7.64 -4.89 0.81
N ILE A 132 -8.75 -4.18 0.53
CA ILE A 132 -9.14 -2.98 1.29
C ILE A 132 -9.48 -3.32 2.74
N LEU A 133 -10.13 -4.47 2.99
CA LEU A 133 -10.47 -4.91 4.35
C LEU A 133 -9.23 -5.33 5.15
N SER A 134 -8.27 -6.02 4.53
CA SER A 134 -7.06 -6.48 5.21
C SER A 134 -6.03 -5.38 5.45
N GLN A 135 -5.90 -4.42 4.52
CA GLN A 135 -5.05 -3.22 4.66
C GLN A 135 -5.81 -2.00 5.22
N GLY A 136 -7.00 -2.24 5.78
CA GLY A 136 -7.99 -1.21 6.04
C GLY A 136 -7.70 -0.30 7.25
N ILE A 137 -8.78 0.11 7.91
CA ILE A 137 -8.74 1.17 8.94
C ILE A 137 -7.79 0.86 10.11
N VAL A 138 -7.64 -0.41 10.49
CA VAL A 138 -6.76 -0.82 11.59
C VAL A 138 -5.30 -0.56 11.25
N GLU A 139 -4.89 -0.87 10.02
CA GLU A 139 -3.53 -0.62 9.56
C GLU A 139 -3.28 0.89 9.44
N LEU A 140 -4.22 1.65 8.87
CA LEU A 140 -4.12 3.11 8.81
C LEU A 140 -3.97 3.75 10.19
N VAL A 141 -4.75 3.32 11.18
CA VAL A 141 -4.66 3.83 12.57
C VAL A 141 -3.32 3.45 13.20
N SER A 142 -2.89 2.19 13.07
CA SER A 142 -1.60 1.70 13.62
C SER A 142 -0.39 2.41 12.99
N GLN A 143 -0.42 2.60 11.67
CA GLN A 143 0.64 3.28 10.92
C GLN A 143 0.69 4.78 11.25
N THR A 144 -0.47 5.44 11.36
CA THR A 144 -0.54 6.85 11.78
C THR A 144 -0.05 7.02 13.22
N PHE A 145 -0.44 6.12 14.12
CA PHE A 145 0.03 6.11 15.51
C PHE A 145 1.55 5.94 15.57
N THR A 146 2.10 4.97 14.83
CA THR A 146 3.56 4.73 14.75
C THR A 146 4.29 5.96 14.23
N MET A 147 3.81 6.56 13.14
CA MET A 147 4.39 7.76 12.55
C MET A 147 4.41 8.93 13.52
N LEU A 148 3.27 9.20 14.18
CA LEU A 148 3.13 10.34 15.09
C LEU A 148 4.08 10.22 16.29
N PHE A 149 4.13 9.05 16.92
CA PHE A 149 5.03 8.81 18.04
C PHE A 149 6.50 8.75 17.62
N ALA A 150 6.82 8.20 16.45
CA ALA A 150 8.19 8.24 15.92
C ALA A 150 8.67 9.68 15.69
N LEU A 151 7.83 10.56 15.12
CA LEU A 151 8.16 11.98 14.94
C LEU A 151 8.37 12.69 16.28
N ILE A 152 7.53 12.41 17.28
CA ILE A 152 7.69 12.93 18.64
C ILE A 152 9.03 12.48 19.23
N MET A 153 9.38 11.20 19.12
CA MET A 153 10.66 10.67 19.61
C MET A 153 11.86 11.28 18.89
N MET A 154 11.78 11.45 17.57
CA MET A 154 12.84 12.13 16.81
C MET A 154 13.05 13.57 17.26
N PHE A 155 11.96 14.31 17.52
CA PHE A 155 12.02 15.66 18.06
C PHE A 155 12.70 15.72 19.43
N TYR A 156 12.40 14.75 20.32
CA TYR A 156 13.04 14.65 21.63
C TYR A 156 14.51 14.25 21.58
N LEU A 157 14.91 13.40 20.63
CA LEU A 157 16.31 12.98 20.49
C LEU A 157 17.19 14.13 20.01
N ASP A 158 16.80 14.79 18.93
CA ASP A 158 17.55 15.92 18.40
C ASP A 158 16.73 16.80 17.44
N ILE A 159 16.52 18.06 17.82
CA ILE A 159 15.71 19.00 17.05
C ILE A 159 16.30 19.34 15.67
N GLN A 160 17.63 19.37 15.54
CA GLN A 160 18.28 19.76 14.30
C GLN A 160 18.23 18.63 13.28
N LEU A 161 18.55 17.39 13.70
CA LEU A 161 18.37 16.20 12.87
C LEU A 161 16.90 16.01 12.51
N PHE A 162 15.97 16.26 13.44
CA PHE A 162 14.53 16.24 13.16
C PHE A 162 14.16 17.22 12.05
N ALA A 163 14.55 18.49 12.14
CA ALA A 163 14.24 19.50 11.12
C ALA A 163 14.79 19.12 9.73
N ILE A 164 16.03 18.63 9.67
CA ILE A 164 16.65 18.17 8.42
C ILE A 164 15.89 16.98 7.84
N SER A 165 15.54 16.00 8.68
CA SER A 165 14.80 14.81 8.26
C SER A 165 13.39 15.15 7.78
N LEU A 166 12.70 16.09 8.46
CA LEU A 166 11.37 16.54 8.09
C LEU A 166 11.38 17.24 6.73
N LEU A 167 12.36 18.11 6.47
CA LEU A 167 12.55 18.75 5.18
C LEU A 167 12.82 17.72 4.07
N ALA A 168 13.66 16.72 4.33
CA ALA A 168 13.94 15.66 3.36
C ALA A 168 12.69 14.81 3.04
N VAL A 169 11.90 14.45 4.05
CA VAL A 169 10.63 13.71 3.86
C VAL A 169 9.61 14.55 3.11
N LEU A 170 9.45 15.84 3.44
CA LEU A 170 8.55 16.74 2.72
C LEU A 170 8.97 16.92 1.25
N PHE A 171 10.27 17.04 0.99
CA PHE A 171 10.81 17.10 -0.37
C PHE A 171 10.51 15.81 -1.16
N LEU A 172 10.74 14.65 -0.56
CA LEU A 172 10.40 13.34 -1.13
C LEU A 172 8.91 13.23 -1.48
N LEU A 173 8.03 13.61 -0.55
CA LEU A 173 6.58 13.61 -0.76
C LEU A 173 6.19 14.55 -1.90
N MET A 174 6.73 15.76 -1.94
CA MET A 174 6.45 16.73 -3.01
C MET A 174 6.88 16.20 -4.38
N CYS A 175 8.10 15.66 -4.48
CA CYS A 175 8.58 15.04 -5.72
C CYS A 175 7.69 13.87 -6.15
N GLY A 176 7.29 13.01 -5.20
CA GLY A 176 6.37 11.90 -5.45
C GLY A 176 5.02 12.37 -6.00
N LEU A 177 4.43 13.42 -5.42
CA LEU A 177 3.17 13.99 -5.88
C LEU A 177 3.28 14.58 -7.29
N LEU A 178 4.36 15.32 -7.59
CA LEU A 178 4.59 15.92 -8.91
C LEU A 178 4.81 14.85 -10.00
N LEU A 179 5.60 13.82 -9.71
CA LEU A 179 5.83 12.69 -10.62
C LEU A 179 4.57 11.85 -10.80
N GLY A 180 3.79 11.65 -9.73
CA GLY A 180 2.48 11.00 -9.77
C GLY A 180 1.50 11.72 -10.70
N LYS A 181 1.43 13.06 -10.60
CA LYS A 181 0.61 13.89 -11.51
C LYS A 181 0.96 13.68 -12.99
N LYS A 182 2.25 13.53 -13.32
CA LYS A 182 2.69 13.26 -14.71
C LYS A 182 2.45 11.82 -15.17
N THR A 183 2.59 10.84 -14.27
CA THR A 183 2.44 9.42 -14.60
C THR A 183 0.97 9.03 -14.80
N ARG A 184 0.06 9.68 -14.06
CA ARG A 184 -1.38 9.40 -14.07
C ARG A 184 -2.05 9.41 -15.45
N PRO A 185 -1.93 10.46 -16.28
CA PRO A 185 -2.58 10.47 -17.61
C PRO A 185 -2.05 9.37 -18.53
N ILE A 186 -0.76 9.01 -18.41
CA ILE A 186 -0.13 7.95 -19.21
C ILE A 186 -0.66 6.58 -18.78
N ALA A 187 -0.79 6.35 -17.46
CA ALA A 187 -1.39 5.13 -16.93
C ALA A 187 -2.87 4.99 -17.31
N LYS A 188 -3.62 6.11 -17.34
CA LYS A 188 -5.01 6.13 -17.82
C LYS A 188 -5.10 5.75 -19.30
N ASN A 189 -4.25 6.34 -20.15
CA ASN A 189 -4.18 5.99 -21.57
C ASN A 189 -3.83 4.50 -21.78
N LEU A 190 -2.90 3.96 -20.99
CA LEU A 190 -2.60 2.53 -21.03
C LEU A 190 -3.83 1.68 -20.71
N GLN A 191 -4.61 2.07 -19.69
CA GLN A 191 -5.82 1.37 -19.31
C GLN A 191 -6.90 1.43 -20.41
N GLU A 192 -7.04 2.56 -21.10
CA GLU A 192 -7.95 2.71 -22.25
C GLU A 192 -7.55 1.76 -23.39
N VAL A 193 -6.27 1.72 -23.78
CA VAL A 193 -5.79 0.85 -24.87
C VAL A 193 -5.86 -0.64 -24.50
N VAL A 194 -5.61 -1.01 -23.24
CA VAL A 194 -5.79 -2.40 -22.76
C VAL A 194 -7.28 -2.78 -22.73
N GLY A 195 -8.17 -1.83 -22.44
CA GLY A 195 -9.62 -2.03 -22.55
C GLY A 195 -10.06 -2.26 -24.00
N GLU A 196 -9.51 -1.49 -24.95
CA GLU A 196 -9.75 -1.68 -26.38
C GLU A 196 -9.26 -3.05 -26.87
N LEU A 197 -8.03 -3.44 -26.48
CA LEU A 197 -7.47 -4.76 -26.77
C LEU A 197 -8.39 -5.90 -26.29
N SER A 198 -8.91 -5.77 -25.07
CA SER A 198 -9.82 -6.75 -24.47
C SER A 198 -11.14 -6.83 -25.24
N SER A 199 -11.67 -5.68 -25.68
CA SER A 199 -12.89 -5.60 -26.48
C SER A 199 -12.71 -6.22 -27.87
N GLU A 200 -11.57 -5.97 -28.52
CA GLU A 200 -11.26 -6.53 -29.83
C GLU A 200 -11.07 -8.05 -29.77
N LEU A 201 -10.42 -8.55 -28.71
CA LEU A 201 -10.31 -9.99 -28.48
C LEU A 201 -11.69 -10.63 -28.28
N GLU A 202 -12.57 -10.01 -27.48
CA GLU A 202 -13.94 -10.50 -27.26
C GLU A 202 -14.75 -10.55 -28.59
N ARG A 203 -14.59 -9.56 -29.47
CA ARG A 203 -15.19 -9.56 -30.83
C ARG A 203 -14.62 -10.66 -31.70
N THR A 204 -13.30 -10.80 -31.72
CA THR A 204 -12.58 -11.81 -32.52
C THR A 204 -13.00 -13.23 -32.13
N LEU A 205 -13.07 -13.52 -30.83
CA LEU A 205 -13.48 -14.83 -30.32
C LEU A 205 -14.95 -15.15 -30.63
N ARG A 206 -15.85 -14.16 -30.54
CA ARG A 206 -17.25 -14.34 -30.96
C ARG A 206 -17.38 -14.62 -32.46
N GLY A 207 -16.55 -13.98 -33.28
CA GLY A 207 -16.52 -14.15 -34.73
C GLY A 207 -15.66 -15.29 -35.25
N VAL A 208 -15.05 -16.11 -34.37
CA VAL A 208 -13.98 -17.05 -34.77
C VAL A 208 -14.40 -18.05 -35.85
N ARG A 209 -15.67 -18.49 -35.84
CA ARG A 209 -16.21 -19.39 -36.88
C ARG A 209 -16.26 -18.70 -38.24
N THR A 210 -16.65 -17.43 -38.27
CA THR A 210 -16.66 -16.62 -39.49
C THR A 210 -15.24 -16.37 -39.98
N ILE A 211 -14.31 -16.00 -39.09
CA ILE A 211 -12.91 -15.76 -39.46
C ILE A 211 -12.30 -17.00 -40.14
N ARG A 212 -12.53 -18.20 -39.55
CA ARG A 212 -12.07 -19.47 -40.12
C ARG A 212 -12.76 -19.83 -41.44
N ALA A 213 -14.06 -19.56 -41.56
CA ALA A 213 -14.80 -19.82 -42.78
C ALA A 213 -14.29 -18.98 -43.97
N PHE A 214 -13.76 -17.79 -43.71
CA PHE A 214 -13.16 -16.91 -44.71
C PHE A 214 -11.63 -17.01 -44.79
N LEU A 215 -10.98 -17.95 -44.09
CA LEU A 215 -9.52 -18.13 -44.05
C LEU A 215 -8.76 -16.80 -43.82
N SER A 216 -9.32 -15.95 -42.94
CA SER A 216 -8.87 -14.57 -42.72
C SER A 216 -8.11 -14.39 -41.39
N GLU A 217 -7.56 -15.47 -40.83
CA GLU A 217 -6.88 -15.46 -39.53
C GLU A 217 -5.74 -14.44 -39.47
N ASP A 218 -4.90 -14.40 -40.51
CA ASP A 218 -3.71 -13.53 -40.56
C ASP A 218 -4.09 -12.04 -40.49
N VAL A 219 -5.18 -11.64 -41.16
CA VAL A 219 -5.68 -10.25 -41.14
C VAL A 219 -6.06 -9.83 -39.72
N PHE A 220 -6.74 -10.71 -38.98
CA PHE A 220 -7.12 -10.43 -37.59
C PHE A 220 -5.93 -10.49 -36.63
N ILE A 221 -4.98 -11.40 -36.85
CA ILE A 221 -3.74 -11.47 -36.08
C ILE A 221 -2.91 -10.20 -36.28
N GLU A 222 -2.77 -9.71 -37.51
CA GLU A 222 -2.04 -8.48 -37.81
C GLU A 222 -2.71 -7.26 -37.16
N ARG A 223 -4.04 -7.15 -37.26
CA ARG A 223 -4.81 -6.10 -36.58
C ARG A 223 -4.59 -6.16 -35.07
N MET A 224 -4.71 -7.33 -34.44
CA MET A 224 -4.49 -7.50 -33.01
C MET A 224 -3.06 -7.14 -32.61
N SER A 225 -2.07 -7.56 -33.41
CA SER A 225 -0.65 -7.25 -33.20
C SER A 225 -0.39 -5.74 -33.19
N SER A 226 -1.07 -4.97 -34.04
CA SER A 226 -0.97 -3.50 -34.05
C SER A 226 -1.47 -2.88 -32.73
N VAL A 227 -2.59 -3.36 -32.18
CA VAL A 227 -3.17 -2.89 -30.91
C VAL A 227 -2.25 -3.26 -29.74
N VAL A 228 -1.72 -4.50 -29.71
CA VAL A 228 -0.75 -4.96 -28.70
C VAL A 228 0.53 -4.14 -28.76
N THR A 229 1.02 -3.81 -29.95
CA THR A 229 2.23 -2.99 -30.13
C THR A 229 2.01 -1.56 -29.60
N ASN A 230 0.83 -0.97 -29.84
CA ASN A 230 0.46 0.32 -29.27
C ASN A 230 0.39 0.28 -27.73
N ALA A 231 -0.30 -0.73 -27.18
CA ALA A 231 -0.37 -0.96 -25.73
C ALA A 231 1.04 -1.09 -25.12
N THR A 232 1.93 -1.82 -25.79
CA THR A 232 3.33 -2.01 -25.37
C THR A 232 4.10 -0.68 -25.40
N LYS A 233 3.92 0.15 -26.43
CA LYS A 233 4.57 1.46 -26.53
C LYS A 233 4.15 2.39 -25.39
N ILE A 234 2.86 2.42 -25.04
CA ILE A 234 2.36 3.20 -23.91
C ILE A 234 2.83 2.58 -22.58
N GLY A 235 2.80 1.25 -22.46
CA GLY A 235 3.29 0.51 -21.31
C GLY A 235 4.76 0.80 -20.99
N LYS A 236 5.62 0.84 -22.02
CA LYS A 236 7.03 1.25 -21.89
C LYS A 236 7.17 2.70 -21.39
N LYS A 237 6.30 3.62 -21.83
CA LYS A 237 6.28 4.99 -21.28
C LYS A 237 5.93 4.98 -19.79
N VAL A 238 4.88 4.26 -19.38
CA VAL A 238 4.53 4.12 -17.96
C VAL A 238 5.70 3.53 -17.16
N ALA A 239 6.36 2.50 -17.70
CA ALA A 239 7.51 1.88 -17.06
C ALA A 239 8.66 2.87 -16.84
N ILE A 240 9.02 3.69 -17.84
CA ILE A 240 10.05 4.72 -17.72
C ILE A 240 9.73 5.68 -16.56
N PHE A 241 8.51 6.21 -16.50
CA PHE A 241 8.12 7.13 -15.43
C PHE A 241 8.10 6.47 -14.05
N LYS A 242 7.63 5.22 -13.96
CA LYS A 242 7.69 4.44 -12.71
C LYS A 242 9.14 4.20 -12.26
N SER A 243 10.02 3.80 -13.17
CA SER A 243 11.44 3.56 -12.89
C SER A 243 12.17 4.84 -12.47
N ILE A 244 11.88 5.98 -13.11
CA ILE A 244 12.43 7.28 -12.69
C ILE A 244 11.93 7.63 -11.29
N THR A 245 10.64 7.41 -11.01
CA THR A 245 10.05 7.72 -9.70
C THR A 245 10.66 6.85 -8.60
N SER A 246 10.76 5.53 -8.79
CA SER A 246 11.36 4.63 -7.79
C SER A 246 12.85 4.87 -7.61
N GLY A 247 13.59 5.10 -8.71
CA GLY A 247 15.01 5.41 -8.68
C GLY A 247 15.30 6.71 -7.94
N PHE A 248 14.55 7.77 -8.24
CA PHE A 248 14.66 9.06 -7.55
C PHE A 248 14.37 8.93 -6.05
N SER A 249 13.27 8.26 -5.67
CA SER A 249 12.93 8.03 -4.27
C SER A 249 14.02 7.27 -3.52
N ASN A 250 14.64 6.26 -4.15
CA ASN A 250 15.73 5.50 -3.53
C ASN A 250 17.00 6.36 -3.35
N ILE A 251 17.42 7.08 -4.40
CA ILE A 251 18.57 7.99 -4.31
C ILE A 251 18.36 9.05 -3.23
N ALA A 252 17.18 9.67 -3.19
CA ALA A 252 16.87 10.69 -2.19
C ALA A 252 16.83 10.13 -0.77
N LEU A 253 16.37 8.89 -0.56
CA LEU A 253 16.48 8.18 0.72
C LEU A 253 17.96 7.96 1.11
N GLN A 254 18.81 7.55 0.18
CA GLN A 254 20.25 7.37 0.45
C GLN A 254 20.93 8.70 0.80
N ILE A 255 20.63 9.78 0.06
CA ILE A 255 21.14 11.12 0.35
C ILE A 255 20.67 11.59 1.74
N MET A 256 19.40 11.35 2.08
CA MET A 256 18.86 11.65 3.41
C MET A 256 19.64 10.91 4.50
N LEU A 257 19.90 9.61 4.33
CA LEU A 257 20.70 8.83 5.29
C LEU A 257 22.13 9.33 5.40
N ILE A 258 22.82 9.60 4.29
CA ILE A 258 24.17 10.16 4.29
C ILE A 258 24.19 11.50 5.03
N THR A 259 23.18 12.35 4.80
CA THR A 259 23.07 13.66 5.46
C THR A 259 22.86 13.51 6.97
N ILE A 260 21.96 12.62 7.39
CA ILE A 260 21.68 12.35 8.80
C ILE A 260 22.92 11.76 9.49
N ILE A 261 23.61 10.83 8.85
CA ILE A 261 24.85 10.26 9.38
C ILE A 261 25.94 11.33 9.44
N GLY A 262 26.17 12.08 8.36
CA GLY A 262 27.22 13.10 8.31
C GLY A 262 27.05 14.18 9.38
N ILE A 263 25.85 14.78 9.46
CA ILE A 263 25.54 15.80 10.47
C ILE A 263 25.47 15.17 11.86
N GLY A 264 24.87 13.99 11.99
CA GLY A 264 24.77 13.25 13.25
C GLY A 264 26.13 12.88 13.83
N SER A 265 27.08 12.45 13.00
CA SER A 265 28.45 12.16 13.40
C SER A 265 29.16 13.39 13.95
N ILE A 266 28.95 14.57 13.36
CA ILE A 266 29.48 15.83 13.92
C ILE A 266 28.86 16.08 15.30
N ARG A 267 27.55 15.88 15.46
CA ARG A 267 26.87 16.07 16.77
C ARG A 267 27.38 15.09 17.83
N VAL A 268 27.62 13.85 17.44
CA VAL A 268 28.26 12.83 18.29
C VAL A 268 29.67 13.27 18.69
N ALA A 269 30.48 13.73 17.74
CA ALA A 269 31.84 14.20 18.01
C ALA A 269 31.87 15.42 18.96
N THR A 270 30.86 16.29 18.89
CA THR A 270 30.69 17.42 19.81
C THR A 270 30.06 17.05 21.16
N GLY A 271 29.68 15.79 21.36
CA GLY A 271 29.07 15.30 22.60
C GLY A 271 27.61 15.75 22.83
N ILE A 272 26.94 16.30 21.81
CA ILE A 272 25.54 16.75 21.92
C ILE A 272 24.58 15.55 22.00
N ILE A 273 24.88 14.49 21.26
CA ILE A 273 24.13 13.24 21.25
C ILE A 273 25.09 12.05 21.38
N SER A 274 24.59 10.92 21.91
CA SER A 274 25.34 9.67 21.93
C SER A 274 25.27 8.93 20.58
N ILE A 275 26.17 7.95 20.39
CA ILE A 275 26.15 7.05 19.22
C ILE A 275 24.84 6.23 19.20
N GLY A 276 24.37 5.81 20.38
CA GLY A 276 23.08 5.16 20.53
C GLY A 276 21.93 6.05 20.06
N ASN A 277 21.91 7.33 20.44
CA ASN A 277 20.85 8.27 20.04
C ASN A 277 20.84 8.46 18.52
N LEU A 278 22.00 8.57 17.87
CA LEU A 278 22.09 8.63 16.41
C LEU A 278 21.54 7.36 15.75
N SER A 279 21.87 6.19 16.31
CA SER A 279 21.38 4.90 15.80
C SER A 279 19.86 4.77 15.95
N ALA A 280 19.32 5.17 17.10
CA ALA A 280 17.88 5.22 17.34
C ALA A 280 17.18 6.19 16.39
N PHE A 281 17.79 7.36 16.13
CA PHE A 281 17.26 8.35 15.20
C PHE A 281 17.13 7.76 13.79
N ILE A 282 18.14 7.06 13.29
CA ILE A 282 18.09 6.39 11.97
C ILE A 282 16.96 5.35 11.91
N MET A 283 16.75 4.57 12.98
CA MET A 283 15.64 3.62 13.03
C MET A 283 14.27 4.31 13.06
N TYR A 284 14.13 5.43 13.78
CA TYR A 284 12.89 6.20 13.77
C TYR A 284 12.58 6.78 12.39
N VAL A 285 13.60 7.24 11.64
CA VAL A 285 13.43 7.66 10.25
C VAL A 285 12.83 6.52 9.42
N MET A 286 13.35 5.30 9.56
CA MET A 286 12.80 4.13 8.86
C MET A 286 11.34 3.82 9.22
N LEU A 287 10.97 3.99 10.49
CA LEU A 287 9.58 3.82 10.95
C LEU A 287 8.62 4.87 10.37
N VAL A 288 9.12 6.08 10.05
CA VAL A 288 8.31 7.16 9.46
C VAL A 288 8.11 6.98 7.95
N LEU A 289 9.07 6.37 7.24
CA LEU A 289 9.03 6.27 5.77
C LEU A 289 7.84 5.46 5.23
N THR A 290 7.54 4.31 5.83
CA THR A 290 6.42 3.44 5.41
C THR A 290 5.05 4.14 5.54
N PRO A 291 4.65 4.66 6.73
CA PRO A 291 3.37 5.35 6.87
C PRO A 291 3.30 6.63 6.04
N ALA A 292 4.42 7.36 5.88
CA ALA A 292 4.46 8.53 5.00
C ALA A 292 4.17 8.17 3.53
N ALA A 293 4.71 7.04 3.04
CA ALA A 293 4.42 6.55 1.69
C ALA A 293 2.96 6.12 1.53
N MET A 294 2.38 5.44 2.54
CA MET A 294 0.96 5.05 2.52
C MET A 294 0.04 6.28 2.48
N LEU A 295 0.28 7.28 3.33
CA LEU A 295 -0.48 8.53 3.34
C LEU A 295 -0.29 9.34 2.05
N GLY A 296 0.92 9.38 1.51
CA GLY A 296 1.19 9.98 0.20
C GLY A 296 0.40 9.32 -0.93
N GLY A 297 0.27 7.99 -0.89
CA GLY A 297 -0.61 7.23 -1.77
C GLY A 297 -2.07 7.64 -1.61
N VAL A 298 -2.60 7.69 -0.39
CA VAL A 298 -3.99 8.10 -0.10
C VAL A 298 -4.25 9.55 -0.52
N LEU A 299 -3.34 10.49 -0.26
CA LEU A 299 -3.47 11.89 -0.68
C LEU A 299 -3.42 12.03 -2.21
N SER A 300 -2.58 11.21 -2.85
CA SER A 300 -2.56 11.13 -4.31
C SER A 300 -3.87 10.60 -4.87
N LEU A 301 -4.69 9.89 -4.06
CA LEU A 301 -6.03 9.37 -4.36
C LEU A 301 -7.18 10.29 -3.93
N SER A 302 -7.00 11.17 -2.94
CA SER A 302 -8.05 12.11 -2.48
C SER A 302 -8.06 13.42 -3.27
N LEU A 303 -6.89 13.90 -3.69
CA LEU A 303 -6.75 14.98 -4.68
C LEU A 303 -7.23 14.59 -6.10
N ILE A 304 -7.74 13.36 -6.26
CA ILE A 304 -8.35 12.83 -7.49
C ILE A 304 -9.85 13.14 -7.55
N HIS A 305 -10.48 13.57 -6.46
CA HIS A 305 -11.94 13.80 -6.39
C HIS A 305 -12.35 15.24 -6.00
N ILE A 306 -11.45 16.21 -6.17
CA ILE A 306 -11.74 17.66 -6.20
C ILE A 306 -11.33 18.18 -7.57
#